data_AF-A0A4W5LJ58-F1
#
_entry.id   AF-A0A4W5LJ58-F1
#
_cell.length_a   1.000
_cell.length_b   1.000
_cell.length_c   1.000
_cell.angle_alpha   90.00
_cell.angle_beta   90.00
_cell.angle_gamma   90.00
#
_symmetry.space_group_name_H-M   'P 1'
#
loop_
_entity.id
_entity.type
_entity.pdbx_description
1 polymer ?
#
loop_
_entity_poly.entity_id
_entity_poly.type
_entity_poly.pdbx_seq_one_letter_code
_entity_poly.pdbx_strand_id
1 'polypeptide(L)' 'MSGQSITDRFAAAQHSMTGSAISKAVCKATTHEVSGPKKKHLDCE' A
#
# COMPACT_ATOMS: atom_id res chain seq x y z
N MET A 1 -24.72 7.50 15.60
CA MET A 1 -23.73 7.88 14.58
C MET A 1 -22.36 7.85 15.21
N SER A 2 -21.40 7.23 14.53
CA SER A 2 -20.05 6.80 14.98
C SER A 2 -19.45 7.60 16.15
N GLY A 3 -19.21 6.89 17.27
CA GLY A 3 -18.43 7.35 18.42
C GLY A 3 -16.91 7.21 18.23
N GLN A 4 -16.43 7.08 16.99
CA GLN A 4 -14.99 7.08 16.71
C GLN A 4 -14.42 8.49 16.87
N SER A 5 -13.33 8.57 17.63
CA SER A 5 -12.55 9.80 17.76
C SER A 5 -11.96 10.21 16.40
N ILE A 6 -11.66 11.50 16.24
CA ILE A 6 -10.98 12.01 15.04
C ILE A 6 -9.63 11.32 14.84
N THR A 7 -8.93 10.99 15.93
CA THR A 7 -7.68 10.24 15.91
C THR A 7 -7.85 8.85 15.29
N ASP A 8 -8.91 8.13 15.63
CA ASP A 8 -9.21 6.81 15.07
C ASP A 8 -9.46 6.88 13.56
N ARG A 9 -10.16 7.92 13.10
CA ARG A 9 -10.36 8.16 11.67
C ARG A 9 -9.06 8.47 10.93
N PHE A 10 -8.14 9.20 11.56
CA PHE A 10 -6.85 9.50 10.97
C PHE A 10 -5.98 8.24 10.87
N ALA A 11 -5.94 7.44 11.93
CA ALA A 11 -5.27 6.15 11.92
C ALA A 11 -5.85 5.22 10.83
N ALA A 12 -7.17 5.12 10.74
CA ALA A 12 -7.85 4.34 9.70
C ALA A 12 -7.52 4.84 8.28
N ALA A 13 -7.46 6.15 8.07
CA ALA A 13 -7.04 6.73 6.80
C ALA A 13 -5.59 6.38 6.47
N GLN A 14 -4.66 6.49 7.43
CA GLN A 14 -3.26 6.11 7.24
C GLN A 14 -3.08 4.63 6.90
N HIS A 15 -3.81 3.75 7.59
CA HIS A 15 -3.80 2.32 7.29
C HIS A 15 -4.33 2.02 5.89
N SER A 16 -5.43 2.68 5.49
CA SER A 16 -6.01 2.54 4.16
C SER A 16 -5.05 3.00 3.05
N MET A 17 -4.37 4.14 3.24
CA MET A 17 -3.36 4.66 2.31
C MET A 17 -2.16 3.71 2.20
N THR A 18 -1.65 3.23 3.33
CA THR A 18 -0.50 2.31 3.38
C THR A 18 -0.82 0.98 2.72
N GLY A 19 -1.96 0.36 3.03
CA GLY A 19 -2.39 -0.90 2.42
C GLY A 19 -2.57 -0.77 0.90
N SER A 20 -3.07 0.37 0.43
CA SER A 20 -3.23 0.65 -1.00
C SER A 20 -1.88 0.78 -1.72
N ALA A 21 -0.87 1.38 -1.08
CA ALA A 21 0.48 1.50 -1.65
C ALA A 21 1.18 0.13 -1.77
N ILE A 22 1.10 -0.70 -0.72
CA ILE A 22 1.66 -2.05 -0.71
C ILE A 22 1.02 -2.91 -1.80
N SER A 23 -0.31 -2.91 -1.88
CA SER A 23 -1.04 -3.69 -2.89
C SER A 23 -0.60 -3.33 -4.31
N LYS A 24 -0.43 -2.04 -4.60
CA LYS A 24 0.06 -1.56 -5.90
C LYS A 24 1.51 -2.00 -6.18
N ALA A 25 2.39 -1.97 -5.18
CA ALA A 25 3.77 -2.39 -5.33
C ALA A 25 3.86 -3.90 -5.65
N VAL A 26 3.10 -4.73 -4.92
CA VAL A 26 3.03 -6.19 -5.15
C VAL A 26 2.55 -6.49 -6.56
N CYS A 27 1.42 -5.95 -7.01
CA CYS A 27 0.90 -6.20 -8.35
C CYS A 27 1.86 -5.76 -9.47
N LYS A 28 2.66 -4.71 -9.24
CA LYS A 28 3.68 -4.23 -10.20
C LYS A 28 4.97 -5.05 -10.16
N ALA A 29 5.25 -5.74 -9.06
CA ALA A 29 6.40 -6.62 -8.90
C ALA A 29 6.11 -8.03 -9.43
N THR A 30 4.86 -8.49 -9.36
CA THR A 30 4.41 -9.83 -9.78
C THR A 30 3.62 -9.80 -11.09
N THR A 31 4.22 -9.26 -12.15
CA THR A 31 3.61 -9.28 -13.48
C THR A 31 3.80 -10.65 -14.13
N HIS A 32 2.96 -11.01 -15.11
CA HIS A 32 3.14 -12.22 -15.94
C HIS A 32 4.37 -12.18 -16.86
N GLU A 33 5.05 -11.03 -16.92
CA GLU A 33 6.34 -10.89 -17.58
C GLU A 33 7.37 -11.85 -16.94
N VAL A 34 8.05 -12.66 -17.75
CA VAL A 34 9.12 -13.56 -17.28
C VAL A 34 10.42 -12.74 -17.10
N SER A 35 10.37 -11.77 -16.20
CA SER A 35 11.48 -10.88 -15.83
C SER A 35 11.49 -10.72 -14.31
N GLY A 36 12.67 -10.52 -13.73
CA GLY A 36 12.78 -10.21 -12.30
C GLY A 36 12.00 -8.93 -11.93
N PRO A 37 11.48 -8.82 -10.70
CA PRO A 37 10.77 -7.62 -10.29
C PRO A 37 11.65 -6.37 -10.45
N LYS A 38 11.10 -5.31 -11.06
CA LYS A 38 11.86 -4.08 -11.33
C LYS A 38 12.33 -3.45 -10.01
N LYS A 39 13.62 -3.08 -9.93
CA LYS A 39 14.27 -2.48 -8.75
C LYS A 39 13.48 -1.32 -8.13
N LYS A 40 12.87 -0.47 -8.96
CA LYS A 40 11.97 0.63 -8.54
C LYS A 40 10.68 0.24 -7.80
N HIS A 41 10.35 -1.06 -7.73
CA HIS A 41 9.23 -1.58 -6.93
C HIS A 41 9.70 -2.37 -5.70
N LEU A 42 11.02 -2.58 -5.56
CA LEU A 42 11.65 -3.33 -4.48
C LEU A 42 12.35 -2.41 -3.47
N ASP A 43 12.89 -1.27 -3.93
CA ASP A 43 13.54 -0.31 -3.06
C ASP A 43 12.46 0.55 -2.36
N CYS A 44 12.40 0.48 -1.03
CA CYS A 44 11.69 1.46 -0.20
C CYS A 44 12.58 2.69 -0.07
N GLU A 45 12.38 3.71 -0.89
CA GLU A 45 12.73 5.09 -0.48
C GLU A 45 11.66 5.63 0.48
#